data_AF-A0A7J2RGQ6-F1
#
_entry.id   AF-A0A7J2RGQ6-F1
#
_cell.length_a   1.000
_cell.length_b   1.000
_cell.length_c   1.000
_cell.angle_alpha   90.00
_cell.angle_beta   90.00
_cell.angle_gamma   90.00
#
_symmetry.space_group_name_H-M   'P 1'
#
loop_
_entity.id
_entity.type
_entity.pdbx_description
1 polymer ?
#
loop_
_entity_poly.entity_id
_entity_poly.type
_entity_poly.pdbx_seq_one_letter_code
_entity_poly.pdbx_strand_id
1 'polypeptide(L)'
;MTDEILKFTKLTFLIHFLLGLVFTILFWLPEVTGPLFGLGDTAELSALSMLLGALFLGLTIGSLLSFLAKEWKEVKIVVIIENFWLVAGLIAMTINLSVYNALIYVSLVINIILLALFCLTFLQQEDKIKPLF
;
A
#
# COMPACT_ATOMS: atom_id res chain seq x y z
N MET A 1 3.93 -20.64 15.95
CA MET A 1 4.38 -19.42 15.26
C MET A 1 5.45 -19.87 14.30
N THR A 2 5.30 -19.56 13.01
CA THR A 2 6.32 -19.89 12.02
C THR A 2 7.42 -18.83 12.08
N ASP A 3 8.65 -19.23 12.41
CA ASP A 3 9.77 -18.29 12.50
C ASP A 3 10.22 -17.81 11.10
N GLU A 4 10.07 -18.66 10.08
CA GLU A 4 10.36 -18.34 8.68
C GLU A 4 9.18 -17.62 8.00
N ILE A 5 9.50 -16.73 7.06
CA ILE A 5 8.48 -16.07 6.25
C ILE A 5 7.80 -17.05 5.28
N LEU A 6 6.48 -17.16 5.36
CA LEU A 6 5.65 -17.93 4.41
C LEU A 6 5.74 -17.37 2.98
N LYS A 7 5.58 -18.25 1.98
CA LYS A 7 5.58 -17.87 0.55
C LYS A 7 4.49 -16.84 0.22
N PHE A 8 3.30 -17.00 0.79
CA PHE A 8 2.19 -16.05 0.64
C PHE A 8 2.55 -14.64 1.14
N THR A 9 3.23 -14.55 2.27
CA THR A 9 3.74 -13.28 2.82
C THR A 9 4.72 -12.63 1.86
N LYS A 10 5.67 -13.39 1.28
CA LYS A 10 6.59 -12.87 0.26
C LYS A 10 5.84 -12.37 -0.97
N LEU A 11 4.86 -13.13 -1.46
CA LEU A 11 4.04 -12.73 -2.59
C LEU A 11 3.28 -11.42 -2.31
N THR A 12 2.74 -11.26 -1.11
CA THR A 12 2.06 -10.02 -0.68
C THR A 12 3.00 -8.83 -0.74
N PHE A 13 4.22 -8.94 -0.20
CA PHE A 13 5.23 -7.89 -0.28
C PHE A 13 5.64 -7.57 -1.72
N LEU A 14 5.76 -8.59 -2.59
CA LEU A 14 6.08 -8.38 -4.00
C LEU A 14 4.97 -7.62 -4.75
N ILE A 15 3.71 -8.01 -4.55
CA ILE A 15 2.55 -7.32 -5.13
C ILE A 15 2.53 -5.87 -4.65
N HIS A 16 2.70 -5.65 -3.34
CA HIS A 16 2.71 -4.32 -2.76
C HIS A 16 3.86 -3.47 -3.29
N PHE A 17 5.07 -4.03 -3.43
CA PHE A 17 6.21 -3.35 -4.02
C PHE A 17 5.94 -2.90 -5.46
N LEU A 18 5.42 -3.78 -6.32
CA LEU A 18 5.14 -3.47 -7.71
C LEU A 18 4.07 -2.38 -7.86
N LEU A 19 2.99 -2.45 -7.07
CA LEU A 19 1.95 -1.43 -7.06
C LEU A 19 2.46 -0.11 -6.48
N GLY A 20 3.22 -0.17 -5.40
CA GLY A 20 3.83 0.99 -4.75
C GLY A 20 4.74 1.76 -5.70
N LEU A 21 5.56 1.08 -6.51
CA LEU A 21 6.36 1.73 -7.56
C LEU A 21 5.50 2.51 -8.57
N VAL A 22 4.38 1.92 -9.02
CA VAL A 22 3.46 2.60 -9.94
C VAL A 22 2.90 3.86 -9.29
N PHE A 23 2.42 3.78 -8.05
CA PHE A 23 1.89 4.95 -7.33
C PHE A 23 2.96 6.00 -7.05
N THR A 24 4.16 5.61 -6.63
CA THR A 24 5.28 6.54 -6.45
C THR A 24 5.55 7.35 -7.70
N ILE A 25 5.64 6.69 -8.87
CA ILE A 25 5.89 7.38 -10.14
C ILE A 25 4.72 8.30 -10.50
N LEU A 26 3.48 7.82 -10.38
CA LEU A 26 2.30 8.63 -10.67
C LEU A 26 2.27 9.89 -9.80
N PHE A 27 2.38 9.75 -8.49
CA PHE A 27 2.28 10.87 -7.54
C PHE A 27 3.46 11.85 -7.62
N TRP A 28 4.63 11.42 -8.12
CA TRP A 28 5.73 12.33 -8.44
C TRP A 28 5.56 13.13 -9.74
N LEU A 29 4.53 12.84 -10.53
CA LEU A 29 4.16 13.58 -11.74
C LEU A 29 2.78 14.24 -11.53
N PRO A 30 2.69 15.39 -10.83
CA PRO A 30 1.43 16.06 -10.55
C PRO A 30 0.62 16.41 -11.80
N GLU A 31 1.30 16.74 -12.90
CA GLU A 31 0.69 17.03 -14.20
C GLU A 31 -0.07 15.84 -14.79
N VAL A 32 0.26 14.62 -14.34
CA VAL A 32 -0.47 13.38 -14.67
C VAL A 32 -1.51 13.08 -13.59
N THR A 33 -1.14 13.17 -12.32
CA THR A 33 -2.00 12.79 -11.19
C THR A 33 -3.22 13.70 -11.04
N GLY A 34 -3.07 15.02 -11.14
CA GLY A 34 -4.18 15.97 -11.01
C GLY A 34 -5.36 15.64 -11.94
N PRO A 35 -5.14 15.59 -13.27
CA PRO A 35 -6.18 15.23 -14.24
C PRO A 35 -6.79 13.83 -14.01
N LEU A 36 -5.97 12.84 -13.63
CA LEU A 36 -6.43 11.48 -13.35
C LEU A 36 -7.46 11.43 -12.21
N PHE A 37 -7.29 12.27 -11.18
CA PHE A 37 -8.20 12.37 -10.05
C PHE A 37 -9.25 13.48 -10.18
N GLY A 38 -9.28 14.20 -11.30
CA GLY A 38 -10.24 15.30 -11.53
C GLY A 38 -9.91 16.58 -10.77
N LEU A 39 -8.66 16.72 -10.35
CA LEU A 39 -8.18 17.86 -9.61
C LEU A 39 -7.47 18.83 -10.56
N GLY A 40 -7.58 20.13 -10.29
CA GLY A 40 -6.80 21.14 -11.00
C GLY A 40 -5.32 21.09 -10.62
N ASP A 41 -4.46 21.67 -11.45
CA ASP A 41 -3.03 21.79 -11.15
C ASP A 41 -2.78 23.10 -10.40
N THR A 42 -2.64 23.02 -9.07
CA THR A 42 -2.19 24.13 -8.22
C THR A 42 -0.86 23.76 -7.57
N ALA A 43 -0.06 24.76 -7.21
CA ALA A 43 1.24 24.52 -6.57
C ALA A 43 1.11 23.72 -5.27
N GLU A 44 0.06 23.96 -4.48
CA GLU A 44 -0.22 23.25 -3.24
C GLU A 44 -0.55 21.77 -3.50
N LEU A 45 -1.41 21.49 -4.48
CA LEU A 45 -1.76 20.11 -4.82
C LEU A 45 -0.56 19.36 -5.38
N SER A 46 0.24 20.03 -6.21
CA SER A 46 1.43 19.44 -6.80
C SER A 46 2.49 19.10 -5.73
N ALA A 47 2.70 19.98 -4.76
CA ALA A 47 3.53 19.68 -3.60
C ALA A 47 2.99 18.50 -2.77
N LEU A 48 1.67 18.45 -2.54
CA LEU A 48 1.03 17.36 -1.80
C LEU A 48 1.14 16.02 -2.53
N SER A 49 0.96 16.03 -3.86
CA SER A 49 1.14 14.85 -4.71
C SER A 49 2.56 14.32 -4.60
N MET A 50 3.57 15.18 -4.72
CA MET A 50 4.98 14.75 -4.61
C MET A 50 5.33 14.23 -3.21
N LEU A 51 4.74 14.81 -2.15
CA LEU A 51 4.87 14.31 -0.78
C LEU A 51 4.28 12.90 -0.65
N LEU A 52 3.08 12.67 -1.20
CA LEU A 52 2.49 11.33 -1.26
C LEU A 52 3.40 10.36 -2.02
N GLY A 53 3.97 10.79 -3.16
CA GLY A 53 4.94 9.99 -3.91
C GLY A 53 6.14 9.55 -3.06
N ALA A 54 6.68 10.45 -2.24
CA ALA A 54 7.77 10.14 -1.30
C ALA A 54 7.33 9.17 -0.19
N LEU A 55 6.12 9.32 0.34
CA LEU A 55 5.56 8.38 1.34
C LEU A 55 5.38 6.98 0.73
N PHE A 56 4.80 6.89 -0.47
CA PHE A 56 4.68 5.63 -1.20
C PHE A 56 6.04 5.01 -1.48
N LEU A 57 7.06 5.80 -1.81
CA LEU A 57 8.42 5.28 -2.02
C LEU A 57 8.94 4.60 -0.74
N GLY A 58 8.76 5.24 0.42
CA GLY A 58 9.17 4.67 1.71
C GLY A 58 8.54 3.30 1.99
N LEU A 59 7.22 3.21 1.81
CA LEU A 59 6.46 1.96 1.99
C LEU A 59 6.85 0.89 0.95
N THR A 60 7.06 1.32 -0.29
CA THR A 60 7.51 0.47 -1.40
C THR A 60 8.88 -0.15 -1.09
N ILE A 61 9.86 0.66 -0.66
CA ILE A 61 11.18 0.17 -0.26
C ILE A 61 11.05 -0.76 0.96
N GLY A 62 10.20 -0.41 1.95
CA GLY A 62 9.91 -1.26 3.09
C GLY A 62 9.42 -2.66 2.68
N SER A 63 8.59 -2.72 1.64
CA SER A 63 8.10 -3.99 1.07
C SER A 63 9.17 -4.77 0.33
N LEU A 64 10.05 -4.11 -0.42
CA LEU A 64 11.20 -4.77 -1.06
C LEU A 64 12.13 -5.39 -0.01
N LEU A 65 12.47 -4.64 1.04
CA LEU A 65 13.32 -5.15 2.12
C LEU A 65 12.64 -6.32 2.85
N SER A 66 11.32 -6.22 3.08
CA SER A 66 10.55 -7.29 3.73
C SER A 66 10.42 -8.55 2.87
N PHE A 67 10.40 -8.43 1.54
CA PHE A 67 10.44 -9.57 0.63
C PHE A 67 11.77 -10.35 0.77
N LEU A 68 12.88 -9.63 0.95
CA LEU A 68 14.23 -10.20 1.09
C LEU A 68 14.51 -10.79 2.47
N ALA A 69 13.74 -10.39 3.48
CA ALA A 69 13.83 -10.94 4.82
C ALA A 69 13.58 -12.45 4.85
N LYS A 70 14.10 -13.10 5.89
CA LYS A 70 13.98 -14.55 6.09
C LYS A 70 13.03 -14.87 7.23
N GLU A 71 13.01 -14.02 8.26
CA GLU A 71 12.30 -14.32 9.50
C GLU A 71 11.10 -13.41 9.70
N TRP A 72 10.00 -13.98 10.20
CA TRP A 72 8.76 -13.25 10.45
C TRP A 72 8.97 -12.06 11.40
N LYS A 73 9.83 -12.24 12.42
CA LYS A 73 10.13 -11.21 13.42
C LYS A 73 10.68 -9.91 12.81
N GLU A 74 11.39 -10.01 11.67
CA GLU A 74 12.00 -8.87 10.98
C GLU A 74 10.95 -8.01 10.28
N VAL A 75 9.88 -8.62 9.80
CA VAL A 75 8.87 -7.98 8.95
C VAL A 75 7.53 -7.73 9.64
N LYS A 76 7.33 -8.30 10.82
CA LYS A 76 6.08 -8.20 11.58
C LYS A 76 5.64 -6.75 11.77
N ILE A 77 6.57 -5.87 12.15
CA ILE A 77 6.25 -4.44 12.34
C ILE A 77 5.87 -3.76 11.03
N VAL A 78 6.49 -4.14 9.91
CA VAL A 78 6.15 -3.60 8.58
C VAL A 78 4.73 -3.97 8.20
N VAL A 79 4.32 -5.25 8.38
CA VAL A 79 2.94 -5.68 8.13
C VAL A 79 1.94 -4.90 8.99
N ILE A 80 2.27 -4.61 10.25
CA ILE A 80 1.39 -3.82 11.13
C ILE A 80 1.27 -2.39 10.61
N ILE A 81 2.39 -1.74 10.26
CA ILE A 81 2.41 -0.39 9.69
C ILE A 81 1.58 -0.32 8.40
N GLU A 82 1.76 -1.29 7.50
CA GLU A 82 1.00 -1.36 6.24
C GLU A 82 -0.51 -1.49 6.48
N ASN A 83 -0.93 -2.36 7.43
CA ASN A 83 -2.34 -2.46 7.78
C ASN A 83 -2.90 -1.12 8.31
N PHE A 84 -2.16 -0.41 9.17
CA PHE A 84 -2.58 0.90 9.66
C PHE A 84 -2.64 1.95 8.54
N TRP A 85 -1.63 1.98 7.68
CA TRP A 85 -1.58 2.89 6.53
C TRP A 85 -2.77 2.66 5.59
N LEU A 86 -3.06 1.42 5.24
CA LEU A 86 -4.16 1.05 4.35
C LEU A 86 -5.52 1.39 4.97
N VAL A 87 -5.73 1.16 6.27
CA VAL A 87 -6.95 1.59 6.96
C VAL A 87 -7.11 3.11 6.94
N ALA A 88 -6.04 3.85 7.26
CA ALA A 88 -6.06 5.31 7.21
C ALA A 88 -6.35 5.84 5.79
N GLY A 89 -5.73 5.22 4.77
CA GLY A 89 -5.96 5.52 3.36
C GLY A 89 -7.41 5.28 2.94
N LEU A 90 -8.01 4.14 3.34
CA LEU A 90 -9.42 3.85 3.07
C LEU A 90 -10.36 4.88 3.70
N ILE A 91 -10.12 5.28 4.95
CA ILE A 91 -10.91 6.32 5.61
C ILE A 91 -10.77 7.64 4.86
N ALA A 92 -9.54 8.06 4.56
CA ALA A 92 -9.26 9.32 3.87
C ALA A 92 -9.93 9.37 2.48
N MET A 93 -9.83 8.30 1.69
CA MET A 93 -10.47 8.22 0.37
C MET A 93 -12.00 8.20 0.48
N THR A 94 -12.56 7.46 1.45
CA THR A 94 -14.02 7.33 1.62
C THR A 94 -14.66 8.66 1.99
N ILE A 95 -14.06 9.41 2.92
CA ILE A 95 -14.57 10.73 3.33
C ILE A 95 -14.55 11.72 2.16
N ASN A 96 -13.58 11.59 1.25
CA ASN A 96 -13.37 12.50 0.13
C ASN A 96 -13.90 11.94 -1.21
N LEU A 97 -14.76 10.92 -1.19
CA LEU A 97 -15.28 10.28 -2.41
C LEU A 97 -15.92 11.25 -3.41
N SER A 98 -16.61 12.28 -2.92
CA SER A 98 -17.27 13.28 -3.77
C SER A 98 -16.33 14.31 -4.39
N VAL A 99 -15.07 14.34 -3.97
CA VAL A 99 -14.06 15.32 -4.43
C VAL A 99 -13.34 14.81 -5.68
N TYR A 100 -13.23 13.49 -5.84
CA TYR A 100 -12.41 12.86 -6.88
C TYR A 100 -13.25 12.28 -8.03
N ASN A 101 -12.62 12.15 -9.19
CA ASN A 101 -13.15 11.40 -10.33
C ASN A 101 -13.24 9.89 -10.05
N ALA A 102 -13.88 9.16 -10.98
CA ALA A 102 -14.12 7.71 -10.87
C ALA A 102 -12.86 6.87 -10.63
N LEU A 103 -11.65 7.38 -10.93
CA LEU A 103 -10.41 6.69 -10.64
C LEU A 103 -10.18 6.44 -9.14
N ILE A 104 -10.81 7.23 -8.25
CA ILE A 104 -10.77 6.99 -6.81
C ILE A 104 -11.30 5.61 -6.41
N TYR A 105 -12.29 5.08 -7.15
CA TYR A 105 -12.83 3.75 -6.90
C TYR A 105 -11.82 2.66 -7.22
N VAL A 106 -10.97 2.87 -8.23
CA VAL A 106 -9.86 1.94 -8.54
C VAL A 106 -8.85 1.94 -7.39
N SER A 107 -8.45 3.12 -6.91
CA SER A 107 -7.56 3.24 -5.74
C SER A 107 -8.16 2.61 -4.48
N LEU A 108 -9.46 2.78 -4.24
CA LEU A 108 -10.18 2.14 -3.14
C LEU A 108 -10.13 0.61 -3.23
N VAL A 109 -10.47 0.04 -4.40
CA VAL A 109 -10.43 -1.42 -4.60
C VAL A 109 -9.02 -1.95 -4.38
N ILE A 110 -7.99 -1.27 -4.90
CA ILE A 110 -6.59 -1.66 -4.68
C ILE A 110 -6.25 -1.64 -3.19
N ASN A 111 -6.63 -0.60 -2.44
CA ASN A 111 -6.36 -0.52 -1.00
C ASN A 111 -7.11 -1.61 -0.22
N ILE A 112 -8.36 -1.94 -0.57
CA ILE A 112 -9.11 -3.03 0.06
C ILE A 112 -8.41 -4.38 -0.17
N ILE A 113 -7.99 -4.64 -1.41
CA ILE A 113 -7.28 -5.88 -1.75
C ILE A 113 -5.97 -5.98 -0.98
N LEU A 114 -5.16 -4.92 -0.97
CA LEU A 114 -3.90 -4.88 -0.23
C LEU A 114 -4.12 -5.06 1.27
N LEU A 115 -5.13 -4.41 1.85
CA LEU A 115 -5.46 -4.56 3.27
C LEU A 115 -5.83 -6.02 3.58
N ALA A 116 -6.65 -6.65 2.73
CA ALA A 116 -6.99 -8.05 2.89
C ALA A 116 -5.75 -8.95 2.82
N LEU A 117 -4.83 -8.71 1.88
CA LEU A 117 -3.59 -9.48 1.74
C LEU A 117 -2.69 -9.33 2.98
N PHE A 118 -2.51 -8.13 3.50
CA PHE A 118 -1.70 -7.89 4.72
C PHE A 118 -2.38 -8.42 5.99
N CYS A 119 -3.71 -8.36 6.08
CA CYS A 119 -4.45 -9.02 7.17
C CYS A 119 -4.29 -10.54 7.12
N LEU A 120 -4.44 -11.15 5.94
CA LEU A 120 -4.25 -12.59 5.76
C LEU A 120 -2.82 -13.02 6.07
N THR A 121 -1.83 -12.23 5.63
CA THR A 121 -0.42 -12.43 5.94
C THR A 121 -0.20 -12.49 7.44
N PHE A 122 -0.72 -11.52 8.19
CA PHE A 122 -0.62 -11.49 9.65
C PHE A 122 -1.30 -12.69 10.30
N LEU A 123 -2.53 -13.02 9.88
CA LEU A 123 -3.28 -14.12 10.46
C LEU A 123 -2.63 -15.49 10.19
N GLN A 124 -2.06 -15.71 9.00
CA GLN A 124 -1.38 -16.96 8.67
C GLN A 124 -0.05 -17.11 9.42
N GLN A 125 0.73 -16.04 9.51
CA GLN A 125 2.03 -16.08 10.20
C GLN A 125 1.90 -16.30 11.71
N GLU A 126 0.82 -15.77 12.30
CA GLU A 126 0.47 -15.97 13.71
C GLU A 126 -0.28 -17.29 13.95
N ASP A 127 -0.34 -18.19 12.96
CA ASP A 127 -1.03 -19.50 12.99
C ASP A 127 -2.52 -19.43 13.39
N LYS A 128 -3.17 -18.28 13.16
CA LYS A 128 -4.60 -18.09 13.47
C LYS A 128 -5.51 -18.68 12.41
N ILE A 129 -5.00 -18.88 11.20
CA ILE A 129 -5.71 -19.52 10.08
C ILE A 129 -4.74 -20.43 9.30
N LYS A 130 -5.29 -21.39 8.55
CA LYS A 130 -4.49 -22.30 7.72
C LYS A 130 -3.71 -21.52 6.65
N PRO A 131 -2.42 -21.83 6.41
CA PRO A 131 -1.63 -21.20 5.36
C PRO A 131 -2.26 -21.41 3.98
N LEU A 132 -2.36 -20.33 3.21
CA LEU A 132 -2.61 -20.40 1.78
C LEU A 132 -1.25 -20.62 1.12
N PHE A 133 -0.95 -21.88 0.78
CA PHE A 133 0.26 -22.35 0.09
C PHE A 133 1.58 -22.33 0.87
#